data_AF-A0A958P8S0-F1
#
_entry.id   AF-A0A958P8S0-F1
#
_cell.length_a   1.000
_cell.length_b   1.000
_cell.length_c   1.000
_cell.angle_alpha   90.00
_cell.angle_beta   90.00
_cell.angle_gamma   90.00
#
_symmetry.space_group_name_H-M   'P 1'
#
loop_
_entity.id
_entity.type
_entity.pdbx_description
1 polymer ?
#
loop_
_entity_poly.entity_id
_entity_poly.type
_entity_poly.pdbx_seq_one_letter_code
_entity_poly.pdbx_strand_id
1 'polypeptide(L)'
;NGCLWVLPGSHKWKTFPHEFRKSNDEEYGGVFIEAEAKFDQSNKVPVHLEPGDILCMHSNLIHCSYRNLSMRKRRGLISAYVTSGDIHLAHVRGHQETSEVFMRDGIRCVL
;
A
#
# COMPACT_ATOMS: atom_id res chain seq x y z
N ASN A 1 0.55 14.86 1.53
CA ASN A 1 1.90 14.84 0.91
C ASN A 1 2.30 13.41 0.51
N GLY A 2 1.57 12.79 -0.42
CA GLY A 2 1.65 11.34 -0.67
C GLY A 2 0.64 10.55 0.18
N CYS A 3 -0.63 10.98 0.14
CA CYS A 3 -1.73 10.31 0.83
C CYS A 3 -2.03 8.93 0.23
N LEU A 4 -2.88 8.19 0.93
CA LEU A 4 -3.42 6.93 0.41
C LEU A 4 -4.42 7.20 -0.71
N TRP A 5 -4.51 6.24 -1.60
CA TRP A 5 -5.51 6.13 -2.65
C TRP A 5 -6.10 4.75 -2.58
N VAL A 6 -7.41 4.64 -2.75
CA VAL A 6 -8.12 3.38 -2.64
C VAL A 6 -8.95 3.16 -3.88
N LEU A 7 -9.18 1.89 -4.24
CA LEU A 7 -10.17 1.53 -5.24
C LEU A 7 -11.46 1.10 -4.52
N PRO A 8 -12.51 1.95 -4.52
CA PRO A 8 -13.72 1.64 -3.76
C PRO A 8 -14.36 0.32 -4.18
N GLY A 9 -14.83 -0.46 -3.21
CA GLY A 9 -15.49 -1.74 -3.44
C GLY A 9 -14.56 -2.94 -3.70
N SER A 10 -13.27 -2.72 -3.95
CA SER A 10 -12.33 -3.81 -4.31
C SER A 10 -12.08 -4.81 -3.17
N HIS A 11 -12.39 -4.45 -1.92
CA HIS A 11 -12.28 -5.35 -0.76
C HIS A 11 -13.14 -6.62 -0.88
N LYS A 12 -14.13 -6.61 -1.78
CA LYS A 12 -15.00 -7.76 -2.09
C LYS A 12 -14.41 -8.68 -3.16
N TRP A 13 -13.28 -8.31 -3.77
CA TRP A 13 -12.63 -9.12 -4.79
C TRP A 13 -11.79 -10.22 -4.16
N LYS A 14 -11.37 -11.18 -4.99
CA LYS A 14 -10.39 -12.18 -4.59
C LYS A 14 -9.04 -11.52 -4.28
N THR A 15 -8.26 -12.16 -3.42
CA THR A 15 -6.86 -11.81 -3.21
C THR A 15 -6.08 -12.07 -4.49
N PHE A 16 -5.17 -11.15 -4.83
CA PHE A 16 -4.28 -11.30 -5.96
C PHE A 16 -2.93 -11.88 -5.52
N PRO A 17 -2.17 -12.55 -6.40
CA PRO A 17 -0.79 -12.89 -6.13
C PRO A 17 0.02 -11.64 -5.80
N HIS A 18 0.92 -11.78 -4.83
CA HIS A 18 1.79 -10.71 -4.39
C HIS A 18 3.23 -11.04 -4.75
N GLU A 19 3.95 -10.04 -5.22
CA GLU A 19 5.39 -10.11 -5.46
C GLU A 19 6.11 -9.10 -4.56
N PHE A 20 7.24 -9.53 -4.02
CA PHE A 20 8.13 -8.61 -3.32
C PHE A 20 9.07 -7.97 -4.33
N ARG A 21 9.00 -6.64 -4.46
CA ARG A 21 9.97 -5.88 -5.24
C ARG A 21 10.94 -5.22 -4.29
N LYS A 22 12.24 -5.32 -4.59
CA LYS A 22 13.27 -4.58 -3.85
C LYS A 22 13.18 -3.10 -4.21
N SER A 23 13.60 -2.24 -3.28
CA SER A 23 13.81 -0.84 -3.61
C SER A 23 14.82 -0.72 -4.73
N ASN A 24 14.56 0.16 -5.67
CA ASN A 24 15.52 0.61 -6.66
C ASN A 24 15.54 2.15 -6.65
N ASP A 25 16.24 2.75 -7.60
CA ASP A 25 16.39 4.21 -7.67
C ASP A 25 15.05 4.93 -7.94
N GLU A 26 14.02 4.22 -8.39
CA GLU A 26 12.74 4.74 -8.89
C GLU A 26 11.57 4.47 -7.93
N GLU A 27 11.56 3.29 -7.27
CA GLU A 27 10.47 2.79 -6.44
C GLU A 27 10.96 2.31 -5.06
N TYR A 28 10.13 2.58 -4.04
CA TYR A 28 10.29 1.92 -2.75
C TYR A 28 9.98 0.43 -2.87
N GLY A 29 10.85 -0.39 -2.31
CA GLY A 29 10.61 -1.80 -2.16
C GLY A 29 9.39 -2.07 -1.28
N GLY A 30 8.72 -3.17 -1.55
CA GLY A 30 7.46 -3.49 -0.93
C GLY A 30 6.79 -4.70 -1.54
N VAL A 31 5.59 -4.97 -1.06
CA VAL A 31 4.73 -6.04 -1.54
C VAL A 31 3.75 -5.44 -2.53
N PHE A 32 3.88 -5.83 -3.79
CA PHE A 32 3.04 -5.35 -4.88
C PHE A 32 2.12 -6.46 -5.35
N ILE A 33 0.98 -6.07 -5.91
CA ILE A 33 0.14 -7.01 -6.66
C ILE A 33 0.84 -7.25 -8.00
N GLU A 34 0.95 -8.51 -8.38
CA GLU A 34 1.57 -8.92 -9.63
C GLU A 34 0.98 -8.14 -10.82
N ALA A 35 1.85 -7.64 -11.71
CA ALA A 35 1.49 -6.74 -12.81
C ALA A 35 0.42 -7.30 -13.77
N GLU A 36 0.24 -8.62 -13.76
CA GLU A 36 -0.74 -9.36 -14.56
C GLU A 36 -2.17 -9.21 -14.04
N ALA A 37 -2.36 -8.69 -12.82
CA ALA A 37 -3.64 -8.23 -12.32
C ALA A 37 -4.05 -6.93 -13.04
N LYS A 38 -4.46 -7.07 -14.31
CA LYS A 38 -5.00 -5.99 -15.14
C LYS A 38 -6.40 -5.61 -14.67
N PHE A 39 -6.52 -4.92 -13.54
CA PHE A 39 -7.77 -4.29 -13.13
C PHE A 39 -7.73 -2.79 -13.39
N ASP A 40 -8.88 -2.25 -13.80
CA ASP A 40 -9.00 -0.82 -14.06
C ASP A 40 -8.85 -0.03 -12.76
N GLN A 41 -7.88 0.87 -12.74
CA GLN A 41 -7.59 1.76 -11.61
C GLN A 41 -8.05 3.18 -11.86
N SER A 42 -8.78 3.46 -12.94
CA SER A 42 -9.29 4.79 -13.28
C SER A 42 -10.15 5.40 -12.16
N ASN A 43 -10.86 4.55 -11.41
CA ASN A 43 -11.80 4.93 -10.36
C ASN A 43 -11.18 4.99 -8.95
N LYS A 44 -9.85 4.97 -8.83
CA LYS A 44 -9.21 5.15 -7.51
C LYS A 44 -9.43 6.57 -7.00
N VAL A 45 -9.66 6.70 -5.70
CA VAL A 45 -9.93 7.98 -5.04
C VAL A 45 -8.89 8.27 -3.96
N PRO A 46 -8.46 9.54 -3.79
CA PRO A 46 -7.56 9.91 -2.71
C PRO A 46 -8.28 9.88 -1.36
N VAL A 47 -7.57 9.47 -0.32
CA VAL A 47 -8.03 9.52 1.07
C VAL A 47 -7.18 10.57 1.81
N HIS A 48 -7.77 11.74 2.02
CA HIS A 48 -7.15 12.82 2.77
C HIS A 48 -7.41 12.64 4.27
N LEU A 49 -6.35 12.78 5.05
CA LEU A 49 -6.36 12.63 6.51
C LEU A 49 -5.57 13.79 7.11
N GLU A 50 -6.06 14.30 8.23
CA GLU A 50 -5.38 15.25 9.09
C GLU A 50 -4.56 14.51 10.17
N PRO A 51 -3.57 15.17 10.80
CA PRO A 51 -2.83 14.57 11.92
C PRO A 51 -3.77 14.15 13.06
N GLY A 52 -3.75 12.85 13.39
CA GLY A 52 -4.61 12.27 14.43
C GLY A 52 -5.80 11.48 13.89
N ASP A 53 -6.12 11.60 12.61
CA ASP A 53 -7.17 10.81 11.99
C ASP A 53 -6.81 9.32 11.93
N ILE A 54 -7.85 8.48 11.99
CA ILE A 54 -7.75 7.03 11.86
C ILE A 54 -8.50 6.59 10.61
N LEU A 55 -7.82 5.80 9.77
CA LEU A 55 -8.42 5.12 8.65
C LEU A 55 -8.54 3.63 8.96
N CYS A 56 -9.77 3.17 9.15
CA CYS A 56 -10.08 1.75 9.24
C CYS A 56 -10.40 1.23 7.82
N MET A 57 -9.66 0.23 7.36
CA MET A 57 -9.89 -0.40 6.06
C MET A 57 -9.78 -1.91 6.12
N HIS A 58 -10.45 -2.58 5.19
CA HIS A 58 -10.34 -4.02 5.00
C HIS A 58 -9.00 -4.36 4.34
N SER A 59 -8.35 -5.46 4.75
CA SER A 59 -7.05 -5.88 4.22
C SER A 59 -7.07 -6.11 2.70
N ASN A 60 -8.13 -6.69 2.14
CA ASN A 60 -8.28 -6.85 0.68
C ASN A 60 -8.58 -5.56 -0.09
N LEU A 61 -8.72 -4.40 0.58
CA LEU A 61 -8.94 -3.15 -0.14
C LEU A 61 -7.68 -2.83 -0.94
N ILE A 62 -7.82 -2.65 -2.26
CA ILE A 62 -6.73 -2.25 -3.11
C ILE A 62 -6.44 -0.79 -2.79
N HIS A 63 -5.22 -0.55 -2.31
CA HIS A 63 -4.80 0.78 -1.92
C HIS A 63 -3.35 1.01 -2.24
N CYS A 64 -3.01 2.27 -2.53
CA CYS A 64 -1.67 2.67 -2.81
C CYS A 64 -1.32 4.04 -2.19
N SER A 65 -0.05 4.41 -2.15
CA SER A 65 0.34 5.78 -1.83
C SER A 65 1.27 6.32 -2.89
N TYR A 66 1.04 7.54 -3.37
CA TYR A 66 2.02 8.15 -4.27
C TYR A 66 3.23 8.67 -3.52
N ARG A 67 4.29 8.84 -4.29
CA ARG A 67 5.52 9.48 -3.83
C ARG A 67 5.24 10.84 -3.22
N ASN A 68 5.88 11.10 -2.09
CA ASN A 68 5.84 12.40 -1.45
C ASN A 68 6.83 13.35 -2.15
N LEU A 69 6.31 14.34 -2.87
CA LEU A 69 7.11 15.37 -3.56
C LEU A 69 7.37 16.63 -2.70
N SER A 70 6.94 16.63 -1.45
CA SER A 70 7.12 17.78 -0.54
C SER A 70 8.34 17.63 0.35
N MET A 71 8.80 18.75 0.91
CA MET A 71 9.89 18.78 1.90
C MET A 71 9.47 18.24 3.29
N ARG A 72 8.18 17.98 3.52
CA ARG A 72 7.66 17.53 4.81
C ARG A 72 7.56 16.01 4.84
N LYS A 73 8.04 15.37 5.90
CA LYS A 73 7.84 13.93 6.12
C LYS A 73 6.35 13.63 6.36
N ARG A 74 5.86 12.51 5.80
CA ARG A 74 4.56 11.92 6.14
C ARG A 74 4.82 10.72 7.03
N ARG A 75 4.31 10.73 8.26
CA ARG A 75 4.42 9.62 9.20
C ARG A 75 3.04 9.04 9.46
N GLY A 76 2.95 7.73 9.52
CA GLY A 76 1.73 7.01 9.87
C GLY A 76 2.10 5.78 10.68
N LEU A 77 1.18 5.35 11.53
CA LEU A 77 1.26 4.08 12.26
C LEU A 77 0.24 3.13 11.63
N ILE A 78 0.66 1.91 11.34
CA ILE A 78 -0.21 0.85 10.82
C ILE A 78 -0.34 -0.21 11.90
N SER A 79 -1.57 -0.58 12.22
CA SER A 79 -1.88 -1.71 13.09
C SER A 79 -2.85 -2.62 12.33
N ALA A 80 -2.46 -3.87 12.15
CA ALA A 80 -3.25 -4.88 11.45
C ALA A 80 -3.97 -5.77 12.47
N TYR A 81 -5.25 -6.03 12.23
CA TYR A 81 -6.10 -6.86 13.07
C TYR A 81 -6.61 -8.04 12.26
N VAL A 82 -6.59 -9.22 12.88
CA VAL A 82 -7.12 -10.47 12.31
C VAL A 82 -7.99 -11.16 13.35
N THR A 83 -8.95 -11.95 12.89
CA THR A 83 -9.77 -12.82 13.73
C THR A 83 -8.92 -13.90 14.37
N SER A 84 -9.22 -14.22 15.63
CA SER A 84 -8.58 -15.34 16.33
C SER A 84 -8.91 -16.64 15.59
N GLY A 85 -7.88 -17.33 15.09
CA GLY A 85 -8.00 -18.58 14.33
C GLY A 85 -7.65 -18.47 12.84
N ASP A 86 -7.71 -17.28 12.24
CA ASP A 86 -7.44 -17.05 10.81
C ASP A 86 -5.99 -16.61 10.54
N ILE A 87 -5.05 -17.10 11.36
CA ILE A 87 -3.63 -16.80 11.20
C ILE A 87 -3.06 -17.71 10.11
N HIS A 88 -3.18 -17.30 8.86
CA HIS A 88 -2.32 -17.78 7.78
C HIS A 88 -1.01 -16.99 7.82
N LEU A 89 0.00 -17.51 8.52
CA LEU A 89 1.37 -17.01 8.42
C LEU A 89 1.92 -17.37 7.04
N ALA A 90 1.52 -16.63 6.01
CA ALA A 90 2.31 -16.56 4.80
C ALA A 90 3.61 -15.81 5.18
N HIS A 91 4.70 -16.56 5.31
CA HIS A 91 6.01 -16.01 5.61
C HIS A 91 6.50 -15.15 4.42
N VAL A 92 6.07 -13.89 4.38
CA VAL A 92 6.61 -12.91 3.42
C VAL A 92 7.98 -12.48 3.92
N ARG A 93 9.04 -13.12 3.39
CA ARG A 93 10.42 -12.64 3.57
C ARG A 93 10.54 -11.30 2.85
N GLY A 94 10.57 -10.18 3.57
CA GLY A 94 10.81 -8.89 2.93
C GLY A 94 10.57 -7.61 3.73
N HIS A 95 10.30 -7.65 5.04
CA HIS A 95 10.18 -6.39 5.79
C HIS A 95 11.57 -5.80 6.06
N GLN A 96 12.04 -4.92 5.17
CA GLN A 96 13.14 -4.00 5.45
C GLN A 96 12.57 -2.58 5.58
N GLU A 97 12.88 -1.94 6.71
CA GLU A 97 12.68 -0.49 6.89
C GLU A 97 13.53 0.24 5.85
N THR A 98 12.93 1.09 5.00
CA THR A 98 13.69 1.93 4.07
C THR A 98 13.28 3.39 4.24
N SER A 99 14.24 4.19 4.70
CA SER A 99 14.09 5.58 5.16
C SER A 99 14.46 6.64 4.11
N GLU A 100 14.59 6.30 2.83
CA GLU A 100 15.21 7.18 1.82
C GLU A 100 14.32 7.50 0.61
N VAL A 101 14.40 8.71 0.06
CA VAL A 101 13.35 9.40 -0.74
C VAL A 101 13.77 9.69 -2.19
N PHE A 102 13.44 8.87 -3.22
CA PHE A 102 13.81 9.18 -4.63
C PHE A 102 12.80 8.78 -5.74
N MET A 103 12.93 9.47 -6.90
CA MET A 103 12.13 9.81 -8.12
C MET A 103 11.32 8.81 -9.01
N ARG A 104 9.98 8.93 -9.07
CA ARG A 104 9.09 8.93 -10.29
C ARG A 104 8.42 7.62 -10.81
N ASP A 105 7.12 7.78 -11.18
CA ASP A 105 6.21 6.95 -12.02
C ASP A 105 5.97 5.46 -11.69
N GLY A 106 5.64 5.16 -10.43
CA GLY A 106 5.20 3.81 -10.02
C GLY A 106 4.21 3.84 -8.85
N ILE A 107 3.07 3.16 -9.02
CA ILE A 107 1.98 3.10 -8.03
C ILE A 107 2.36 2.10 -6.92
N ARG A 108 2.51 2.60 -5.70
CA ARG A 108 2.88 1.78 -4.53
C ARG A 108 1.66 1.17 -3.86
N CYS A 109 1.30 -0.09 -4.15
CA CYS A 109 0.42 -0.84 -3.25
C CYS A 109 1.21 -1.17 -1.98
N VAL A 110 0.69 -0.82 -0.81
CA VAL A 110 1.20 -1.32 0.47
C VAL A 110 0.06 -2.14 1.05
N LEU A 111 0.34 -3.28 1.65
CA LEU A 111 -0.48 -3.84 2.72
C LEU A 111 0.28 -3.62 4.02
#